data_AF-A0A285C2J9-F1
#
_entry.id   AF-A0A285C2J9-F1
#
_cell.length_a   1.000
_cell.length_b   1.000
_cell.length_c   1.000
_cell.angle_alpha   90.00
_cell.angle_beta   90.00
_cell.angle_gamma   90.00
#
_symmetry.space_group_name_H-M   'P 1'
#
loop_
_entity.id
_entity.type
_entity.pdbx_description
1 polymer ?
#
loop_
_entity_poly.entity_id
_entity_poly.type
_entity_poly.pdbx_seq_one_letter_code
_entity_poly.pdbx_strand_id
1 'polypeptide(L)' 'MSVVTVRNLPEETHRALKLRAAQHGRSTEAEIREILEDAVRPRTRVRIGSELAAFGQSFEGLDFNDTRDQTPTDPAVFE' A
#
# COMPACT_ATOMS: atom_id res chain seq x y z
N MET A 1 15.86 -6.12 -2.17
CA MET A 1 16.05 -4.83 -2.88
C MET A 1 15.42 -4.95 -4.25
N SER A 2 14.53 -4.03 -4.61
CA SER A 2 14.00 -3.91 -5.97
C SER A 2 14.77 -2.83 -6.71
N VAL A 3 15.28 -3.12 -7.91
CA VAL A 3 16.02 -2.16 -8.74
C VAL A 3 15.26 -1.95 -10.04
N VAL A 4 15.09 -0.70 -10.44
CA VAL A 4 14.46 -0.31 -11.71
C VAL A 4 15.45 0.52 -12.52
N THR A 5 15.67 0.13 -13.78
CA THR A 5 16.53 0.86 -14.71
C THR A 5 15.70 1.47 -15.82
N VAL A 6 15.66 2.79 -15.90
CA VAL A 6 14.98 3.52 -16.98
C VAL A 6 15.99 3.81 -18.09
N ARG A 7 15.76 3.25 -19.28
CA ARG A 7 16.63 3.44 -20.45
C ARG A 7 16.10 4.59 -21.31
N ASN A 8 17.02 5.27 -22.01
CA ASN A 8 16.70 6.36 -22.95
C ASN A 8 15.87 7.50 -22.33
N LEU A 9 16.13 7.84 -21.06
CA LEU A 9 15.50 9.00 -20.44
C LEU A 9 16.01 10.28 -21.12
N PRO A 10 15.13 11.18 -21.59
CA PRO A 10 15.56 12.45 -22.16
C PRO A 10 16.43 13.23 -21.17
N GLU A 11 17.53 13.84 -21.64
CA GLU A 11 18.46 14.58 -20.80
C GLU A 11 17.79 15.77 -20.08
N GLU A 12 16.81 16.40 -20.74
CA GLU A 12 15.99 17.45 -20.13
C GLU A 12 15.24 16.95 -18.88
N THR A 13 14.69 15.73 -18.94
CA THR A 13 13.97 15.10 -17.84
C THR A 13 14.93 14.75 -16.71
N HIS A 14 16.09 14.19 -17.03
CA HIS A 14 17.12 13.89 -16.03
C HIS A 14 17.58 15.16 -15.30
N ARG A 15 17.80 16.26 -16.04
CA ARG A 15 18.16 17.56 -15.47
C ARG A 15 17.05 18.14 -14.60
N ALA A 16 15.80 18.06 -15.05
CA ALA A 16 14.64 18.51 -14.28
C ALA A 16 14.50 17.74 -12.96
N LEU A 17 14.67 16.41 -12.98
CA LEU A 17 14.66 15.57 -11.79
C LEU A 17 15.77 15.96 -10.81
N LYS A 18 16.98 16.22 -11.31
CA LYS A 18 18.11 16.65 -10.49
C LYS A 18 17.86 18.02 -9.83
N LEU A 19 17.30 18.97 -10.58
CA LEU A 19 16.92 20.29 -10.05
C LEU A 19 15.84 20.18 -8.97
N ARG A 20 14.80 19.36 -9.22
CA ARG A 20 13.72 19.12 -8.27
C ARG A 20 14.23 18.47 -6.98
N ALA A 21 15.10 17.45 -7.10
CA ALA A 21 15.72 16.81 -5.95
C ALA A 21 16.54 17.80 -5.10
N ALA A 22 17.31 18.69 -5.75
CA ALA A 22 18.06 19.74 -5.07
C ALA A 22 17.14 20.74 -4.34
N GLN A 23 15.99 21.10 -4.94
CA GLN A 23 14.99 21.97 -4.29
C GLN A 23 14.38 21.31 -3.04
N HIS A 24 14.18 20.00 -3.06
CA HIS A 24 13.66 19.24 -1.91
C HIS A 24 14.73 18.82 -0.89
N GLY A 25 16.01 19.11 -1.17
CA GLY A 25 17.13 18.72 -0.30
C GLY A 25 17.37 17.19 -0.26
N ARG A 26 17.03 16.47 -1.33
CA ARG A 26 17.13 15.01 -1.44
C ARG A 26 18.05 14.61 -2.59
N SER A 27 18.50 13.35 -2.60
CA SER A 27 19.20 12.79 -3.76
C SER A 27 18.23 12.60 -4.92
N THR A 28 18.74 12.61 -6.16
CA THR A 28 17.90 12.36 -7.35
C THR A 28 17.19 11.01 -7.27
N GLU A 29 17.85 9.98 -6.73
CA GLU A 29 17.23 8.67 -6.53
C GLU A 29 16.09 8.71 -5.50
N ALA A 30 16.27 9.44 -4.40
CA ALA A 30 15.23 9.60 -3.39
C ALA A 30 14.01 10.34 -3.94
N GLU A 31 14.22 11.38 -4.76
CA GLU A 31 13.15 12.10 -5.46
C GLU A 31 12.41 11.19 -6.44
N ILE A 32 13.13 10.40 -7.24
CA ILE A 32 12.52 9.44 -8.17
C ILE A 32 11.68 8.40 -7.41
N ARG A 33 12.18 7.90 -6.28
CA ARG A 33 11.45 6.96 -5.44
C ARG A 33 10.15 7.56 -4.91
N GLU A 34 10.20 8.78 -4.41
CA GLU A 34 9.01 9.49 -3.91
C GLU A 34 7.97 9.73 -5.00
N ILE A 35 8.40 10.17 -6.19
CA ILE A 35 7.50 10.35 -7.34
C ILE A 35 6.82 9.03 -7.71
N LEU A 36 7.57 7.93 -7.75
CA LEU A 36 7.00 6.62 -8.05
C LEU A 36 6.01 6.18 -6.97
N GLU A 37 6.38 6.32 -5.69
CA GLU A 37 5.49 6.00 -4.57
C GLU A 37 4.18 6.78 -4.62
N ASP A 38 4.24 8.10 -4.82
CA ASP A 38 3.06 8.95 -4.92
C ASP A 38 2.21 8.63 -6.15
N ALA A 39 2.85 8.31 -7.29
CA ALA A 39 2.15 7.93 -8.51
C ALA A 39 1.41 6.58 -8.37
N VAL A 40 1.98 5.62 -7.63
CA VAL A 40 1.38 4.28 -7.46
C VAL A 40 0.51 4.14 -6.20
N ARG A 41 0.53 5.12 -5.29
CA ARG A 41 -0.36 5.13 -4.12
C ARG A 41 -1.80 5.41 -4.57
N PRO A 42 -2.73 4.46 -4.42
CA PRO A 42 -4.13 4.73 -4.73
C PRO A 42 -4.66 5.73 -3.70
N ARG A 43 -5.25 6.84 -4.15
CA ARG A 43 -5.87 7.86 -3.28
C ARG A 43 -6.93 7.27 -2.33
N THR A 44 -7.50 6.12 -2.71
CA THR A 44 -8.55 5.39 -1.99
C THR A 44 -8.08 4.05 -1.43
N ARG A 45 -6.77 3.80 -1.29
CA ARG A 45 -6.30 2.54 -0.66
C ARG A 45 -6.69 2.54 0.82
N VAL A 46 -7.81 1.89 1.12
CA VAL A 46 -8.17 1.51 2.49
C VAL A 46 -7.10 0.57 2.99
N ARG A 47 -6.37 0.96 4.03
CA ARG A 47 -5.42 0.10 4.72
C ARG A 47 -6.22 -0.84 5.62
N ILE A 48 -6.92 -1.81 5.02
CA ILE A 48 -7.90 -2.66 5.72
C ILE A 48 -7.36 -3.19 7.05
N GLY A 49 -6.12 -3.68 7.09
CA GLY A 49 -5.51 -4.15 8.34
C GLY A 49 -5.33 -3.06 9.41
N SER A 50 -4.92 -1.84 9.01
CA SER A 50 -4.82 -0.70 9.92
C SER A 50 -6.18 -0.22 10.40
N GLU A 51 -7.18 -0.18 9.51
CA GLU A 51 -8.56 0.20 9.85
C GLU A 51 -9.20 -0.82 10.80
N LEU A 52 -9.04 -2.13 10.52
CA LEU A 52 -9.52 -3.19 11.41
C LEU A 52 -8.82 -3.15 12.78
N ALA A 53 -7.52 -2.86 12.81
CA ALA A 53 -6.79 -2.71 14.07
C ALA A 53 -7.27 -1.49 14.87
N ALA A 54 -7.48 -0.34 14.22
CA ALA A 54 -8.03 0.85 14.86
C ALA A 54 -9.46 0.61 15.38
N PHE A 55 -10.28 -0.08 14.60
CA PHE A 55 -11.62 -0.50 15.00
C PHE A 55 -11.56 -1.42 16.24
N GLY A 56 -10.72 -2.46 16.25
CA GLY A 56 -10.59 -3.36 17.40
C GLY A 56 -10.08 -2.68 18.67
N GLN A 57 -9.19 -1.68 18.53
CA GLN A 57 -8.73 -0.86 19.67
C GLN A 57 -9.85 -0.03 20.31
N SER A 58 -10.85 0.39 19.54
CA SER A 58 -12.01 1.12 20.08
C SER A 58 -12.87 0.29 21.03
N PHE A 59 -12.71 -1.03 21.02
CA PHE A 59 -13.35 -1.98 21.93
C PHE A 59 -12.40 -2.56 22.99
N GLU A 60 -11.30 -1.85 23.30
CA GLU A 60 -10.24 -2.30 24.24
C GLU A 60 -9.51 -3.58 23.83
N GLY A 61 -9.65 -3.98 22.55
CA GLY A 61 -9.12 -5.23 22.00
C GLY A 61 -10.21 -6.28 21.84
N LEU A 62 -10.39 -6.76 20.61
CA LEU A 62 -11.32 -7.83 20.30
C LEU A 62 -10.58 -9.17 20.39
N ASP A 63 -10.93 -9.99 21.39
CA ASP A 63 -10.48 -11.38 21.48
C ASP A 63 -11.61 -12.30 20.99
N PHE A 64 -11.47 -12.78 19.75
CA PHE A 64 -12.44 -13.70 19.16
C PHE A 64 -12.08 -15.13 19.56
N ASN A 65 -12.61 -15.56 20.69
CA ASN A 65 -12.49 -16.95 21.14
C ASN A 65 -13.64 -17.85 20.63
N ASP A 66 -14.40 -17.36 19.65
CA ASP A 66 -15.49 -18.10 19.02
C ASP A 66 -14.90 -19.13 18.05
N THR A 67 -15.02 -20.40 18.40
CA THR A 67 -14.69 -21.49 17.50
C THR A 67 -15.74 -21.61 16.41
N ARG A 68 -15.27 -21.68 15.16
CA ARG A 68 -16.14 -21.98 14.03
C ARG A 68 -16.86 -23.31 14.26
N ASP A 69 -18.19 -23.29 14.20
CA ASP A 69 -19.00 -24.49 14.20
C ASP A 69 -18.56 -25.43 13.07
N GLN A 70 -18.17 -26.64 13.43
CA GLN A 70 -17.71 -27.69 12.52
C GLN A 70 -18.82 -28.67 12.16
N THR A 71 -20.05 -28.43 12.64
CA THR A 71 -21.20 -29.27 12.33
C THR A 71 -21.42 -29.26 10.82
N PRO A 72 -21.44 -30.43 10.15
CA PRO A 72 -21.73 -30.51 8.72
C PRO A 72 -23.08 -29.85 8.43
N THR A 73 -23.15 -29.07 7.36
CA THR A 73 -24.40 -28.44 6.92
C THR A 73 -25.35 -29.52 6.41
N ASP A 74 -26.61 -29.44 6.80
CA ASP A 74 -27.64 -30.32 6.27
C ASP A 74 -27.79 -30.14 4.75
N PRO A 75 -27.99 -31.24 3.99
CA PRO A 75 -28.18 -31.16 2.56
C PRO A 75 -29.45 -30.36 2.23
N ALA A 76 -29.35 -29.46 1.24
CA ALA A 76 -30.51 -28.76 0.72
C ALA A 76 -31.49 -29.78 0.11
N VAL A 77 -32.73 -29.76 0.58
CA VAL A 77 -33.85 -30.47 -0.04
C VAL A 77 -34.47 -29.54 -1.09
N PHE A 78 -34.62 -30.06 -2.31
CA PHE A 78 -35.29 -29.38 -3.41
C PHE A 78 -36.57 -30.17 -3.74
N GLU A 79 -37.71 -29.47 -3.88
CA GLU A 79 -38.97 -30.02 -4.40
C GLU A 79 -38.94 -30.15 -5.94
#